data_AF-A0A950NPB8-F1
#
_entry.id   AF-A0A950NPB8-F1
#
_cell.length_a   1.000
_cell.length_b   1.000
_cell.length_c   1.000
_cell.angle_alpha   90.00
_cell.angle_beta   90.00
_cell.angle_gamma   90.00
#
_symmetry.space_group_name_H-M   'P 1'
#
loop_
_entity.id
_entity.type
_entity.pdbx_description
1 polymer ?
#
loop_
_entity_poly.entity_id
_entity_poly.type
_entity_poly.pdbx_seq_one_letter_code
_entity_poly.pdbx_strand_id
1 'polypeptide(L)' 'MKTADELTARFREIGLRVTPQRQCLFRLLSGNDQHPTVDALYDAARAEMPMISLKTVYQTVN' A
#
# COMPACT_ATOMS: atom_id res chain seq x y z
N MET A 1 -9.17 -2.57 -9.48
CA MET A 1 -7.76 -2.51 -9.02
C MET A 1 -7.18 -3.92 -8.83
N LYS A 2 -5.86 -4.07 -8.68
CA LYS A 2 -5.22 -5.37 -8.36
C LYS A 2 -5.59 -5.80 -6.93
N THR A 3 -5.66 -7.11 -6.69
CA THR A 3 -5.84 -7.66 -5.34
C THR A 3 -4.56 -7.51 -4.51
N ALA A 4 -4.67 -7.61 -3.18
CA ALA A 4 -3.51 -7.57 -2.29
C ALA A 4 -2.49 -8.70 -2.59
N ASP A 5 -2.97 -9.86 -3.03
CA ASP A 5 -2.13 -11.00 -3.41
C ASP A 5 -1.36 -10.72 -4.71
N GLU A 6 -2.01 -10.11 -5.70
CA GLU A 6 -1.35 -9.69 -6.94
C GLU A 6 -0.28 -8.62 -6.70
N LEU A 7 -0.53 -7.67 -5.79
CA LEU A 7 0.47 -6.67 -5.38
C LEU A 7 1.64 -7.32 -4.63
N THR A 8 1.35 -8.28 -3.77
CA THR A 8 2.37 -9.05 -3.04
C THR A 8 3.25 -9.86 -4.00
N ALA A 9 2.64 -10.54 -4.98
CA ALA A 9 3.37 -11.29 -6.01
C ALA A 9 4.28 -10.36 -6.83
N ARG A 10 3.73 -9.25 -7.32
CA ARG A 10 4.49 -8.22 -8.06
C ARG A 10 5.71 -7.72 -7.30
N PHE A 11 5.56 -7.39 -6.03
CA PHE A 11 6.69 -6.90 -5.21
C PHE A 11 7.77 -7.97 -5.05
N ARG A 12 7.38 -9.23 -4.84
CA ARG A 12 8.33 -10.35 -4.75
C ARG A 12 9.05 -10.60 -6.07
N GLU A 13 8.35 -10.54 -7.20
CA GLU A 13 8.92 -10.70 -8.54
C GLU A 13 10.03 -9.68 -8.84
N ILE A 14 9.87 -8.43 -8.39
CA ILE A 14 10.86 -7.36 -8.57
C ILE A 14 11.85 -7.26 -7.40
N GLY A 15 11.89 -8.24 -6.50
CA GLY A 15 12.84 -8.28 -5.38
C GLY A 15 12.56 -7.30 -4.25
N LEU A 16 11.39 -6.64 -4.23
CA LEU A 16 10.99 -5.74 -3.15
C LEU A 16 10.41 -6.52 -1.96
N ARG A 17 10.87 -6.17 -0.76
CA ARG A 17 10.34 -6.73 0.49
C ARG A 17 8.89 -6.30 0.72
N VAL A 18 8.03 -7.24 1.04
CA VAL A 18 6.66 -7.00 1.48
C VAL A 18 6.64 -6.82 2.99
N THR A 19 6.82 -5.58 3.45
CA THR A 19 6.81 -5.21 4.87
C THR A 19 5.38 -5.12 5.42
N PRO A 20 5.16 -5.14 6.75
CA PRO A 20 3.82 -4.93 7.32
C PRO A 20 3.17 -3.61 6.88
N GLN A 21 3.95 -2.54 6.72
CA GLN A 21 3.47 -1.27 6.18
C GLN A 21 2.97 -1.40 4.73
N ARG A 22 3.71 -2.13 3.88
CA ARG A 22 3.29 -2.40 2.50
C ARG A 22 2.06 -3.30 2.43
N GLN A 23 1.95 -4.30 3.30
CA GLN A 23 0.75 -5.13 3.39
C GLN A 23 -0.49 -4.32 3.79
N CYS A 24 -0.34 -3.37 4.73
CA CYS A 24 -1.42 -2.43 5.07
C CYS A 24 -1.88 -1.65 3.84
N LEU A 25 -0.94 -1.04 3.11
CA LEU A 25 -1.24 -0.30 1.89
C LEU A 25 -1.86 -1.18 0.78
N PHE A 26 -1.40 -2.43 0.63
CA PHE A 26 -2.00 -3.36 -0.34
C PHE A 26 -3.45 -3.69 -0.02
N ARG A 27 -3.82 -3.83 1.26
CA ARG A 27 -5.22 -4.03 1.66
C ARG A 27 -6.07 -2.80 1.36
N LEU A 28 -5.56 -1.60 1.63
CA LEU A 28 -6.26 -0.35 1.35
C LEU A 28 -6.43 -0.07 -0.16
N LEU A 29 -5.50 -0.57 -0.97
CA LEU A 29 -5.57 -0.50 -2.43
C LEU A 29 -6.43 -1.63 -3.01
N SER A 30 -6.43 -2.81 -2.40
CA SER A 30 -7.16 -3.98 -2.90
C SER A 30 -8.67 -3.78 -2.81
N GLY A 31 -9.36 -3.93 -3.94
CA GLY A 31 -10.83 -3.88 -3.97
C GLY A 31 -11.43 -2.47 -3.85
N ASN A 32 -10.61 -1.42 -3.88
CA ASN A 32 -11.10 -0.06 -4.05
C ASN A 32 -11.23 0.25 -5.55
N ASP A 33 -12.44 0.56 -6.03
CA ASP A 33 -12.65 0.99 -7.42
C ASP A 33 -12.52 2.50 -7.58
N GLN A 34 -12.44 3.23 -6.47
CA GLN A 34 -12.04 4.63 -6.46
C GLN A 34 -10.52 4.71 -6.34
N HIS A 35 -9.89 5.49 -7.21
CA HIS A 35 -8.45 5.76 -7.14
C HIS A 35 -8.17 6.72 -5.97
N PRO A 36 -7.66 6.25 -4.81
CA PRO A 36 -7.41 7.14 -3.68
C PRO A 36 -6.26 8.08 -4.02
N THR A 37 -6.32 9.31 -3.50
CA THR A 37 -5.15 10.19 -3.49
C THR A 37 -4.10 9.65 -2.51
N VAL A 38 -2.85 10.07 -2.67
CA VAL A 38 -1.77 9.70 -1.75
C VAL A 38 -2.09 10.15 -0.32
N ASP A 39 -2.67 11.33 -0.15
CA ASP A 39 -3.05 11.86 1.17
C ASP A 39 -4.16 11.02 1.81
N ALA A 40 -5.20 10.65 1.05
CA ALA A 40 -6.27 9.78 1.55
C ALA A 40 -5.74 8.39 1.95
N LEU A 41 -4.81 7.84 1.15
CA LEU A 41 -4.18 6.56 1.46
C LEU A 41 -3.27 6.65 2.70
N TYR A 42 -2.55 7.77 2.85
CA TYR A 42 -1.72 8.04 4.01
C TYR A 42 -2.55 8.18 5.29
N ASP A 43 -3.65 8.93 5.25
CA ASP A 43 -4.54 9.11 6.41
C ASP A 43 -5.17 7.78 6.85
N ALA A 44 -5.67 6.99 5.89
CA ALA A 44 -6.20 5.65 6.17
C ALA A 44 -5.13 4.72 6.75
N ALA A 45 -3.93 4.69 6.15
CA ALA A 45 -2.85 3.84 6.63
C ALA A 45 -2.32 4.27 8.00
N ARG A 46 -2.29 5.58 8.29
CA ARG A 46 -1.86 6.14 9.58
C ARG A 46 -2.84 5.80 10.71
N ALA A 47 -4.13 5.68 10.41
CA ALA A 47 -5.12 5.23 11.37
C ALA A 47 -4.85 3.79 11.86
N GLU A 48 -4.36 2.91 10.98
CA GLU A 48 -3.99 1.53 11.34
C GLU A 48 -2.53 1.40 11.83
N MET A 49 -1.62 2.21 11.30
CA MET A 49 -0.19 2.16 11.56
C MET A 49 0.37 3.58 11.82
N PRO A 50 0.33 4.08 13.07
CA PRO A 50 0.70 5.47 13.39
C PRO A 50 2.14 5.86 13.00
N MET A 51 3.04 4.87 12.88
CA MET A 51 4.44 5.05 12.49
C MET A 51 4.68 4.97 10.97
N ILE A 52 3.63 4.77 10.16
CA ILE A 52 3.79 4.79 8.70
C ILE A 52 4.17 6.20 8.25
N SER A 53 5.07 6.28 7.27
CA SER A 53 5.51 7.55 6.71
C SER A 53 4.85 7.79 5.35
N LEU A 54 4.65 9.07 4.99
CA LEU A 54 4.20 9.46 3.66
C LEU A 54 5.15 8.93 2.57
N LYS A 55 6.46 8.88 2.86
CA LYS A 55 7.48 8.27 1.99
C LYS A 55 7.17 6.79 1.69
N THR A 56 6.72 6.02 2.68
CA THR A 56 6.34 4.62 2.49
C THR A 56 5.16 4.51 1.51
N VAL A 57 4.19 5.43 1.60
CA VAL A 57 3.04 5.47 0.69
C VAL A 57 3.51 5.71 -0.74
N TYR A 58 4.29 6.77 -0.99
CA TYR A 58 4.87 7.07 -2.30
C TYR A 58 5.68 5.90 -2.87
N GLN A 59 6.56 5.29 -2.07
CA GLN A 59 7.35 4.13 -2.49
C GLN A 59 6.54 2.87 -2.79
N THR A 60 5.25 2.86 -2.43
CA THR A 60 4.37 1.71 -2.65
C THR A 60 3.49 1.91 -3.88
N VAL A 61 3.14 3.16 -4.21
CA VAL A 61 2.26 3.50 -5.36
C VAL A 61 3.02 3.93 -6.62
N ASN A 62 4.32 4.25 -6.52
CA ASN A 62 5.21 4.53 -7.65
C ASN A 62 5.78 3.24 -8.24
#